data_AF-A0A954RQ72-F1
#
_entry.id   AF-A0A954RQ72-F1
#
_cell.length_a   1.000
_cell.length_b   1.000
_cell.length_c   1.000
_cell.angle_alpha   90.00
_cell.angle_beta   90.00
_cell.angle_gamma   90.00
#
_symmetry.space_group_name_H-M   'P 1'
#
loop_
_entity.id
_entity.type
_entity.pdbx_description
1 polymer ?
#
loop_
_entity_poly.entity_id
_entity_poly.type
_entity_poly.pdbx_seq_one_letter_code
_entity_poly.pdbx_strand_id
1 'polypeptide(L)'
;MNVNLWQIVDTYLRSNNVDGAAADLESRLRAAATDRFVSLADSHFTNSPLDVLSHINKFVTACQFTFDVRAVYLEMNGFDINYDRWYFDSFAYTEYSDEPDDLDWLCEWNSPDWDQVTLDGLEETQEDFRWYMENKIYEKKTHDKEKEIATLLVMIRFVQLIQSTLDVGSLQCPIPLLATAHDFDMFGRFVPKNAG
;
A
#
# COMPACT_ATOMS: atom_id res chain seq x y z
N MET A 1 -20.61 -19.54 -3.73
CA MET A 1 -20.03 -18.56 -4.67
C MET A 1 -18.59 -18.36 -4.28
N ASN A 2 -17.64 -18.56 -5.20
CA ASN A 2 -16.27 -18.15 -4.97
C ASN A 2 -16.26 -16.63 -5.14
N VAL A 3 -16.33 -15.90 -4.02
CA VAL A 3 -16.24 -14.44 -4.05
C VAL A 3 -14.79 -14.10 -4.38
N ASN A 4 -14.57 -13.23 -5.34
CA ASN A 4 -13.24 -12.79 -5.73
C ASN A 4 -12.61 -12.01 -4.55
N LEU A 5 -11.45 -12.46 -4.06
CA LEU A 5 -10.80 -11.88 -2.90
C LEU A 5 -10.42 -10.41 -3.12
N TRP A 6 -10.00 -10.05 -4.34
CA TRP A 6 -9.69 -8.68 -4.73
C TRP A 6 -10.90 -7.76 -4.60
N GLN A 7 -12.09 -8.20 -5.05
CA GLN A 7 -13.32 -7.43 -4.93
C GLN A 7 -13.74 -7.20 -3.47
N ILE A 8 -13.48 -8.18 -2.60
CA ILE A 8 -13.73 -8.04 -1.16
C ILE A 8 -12.83 -6.93 -0.58
N VAL A 9 -11.53 -7.00 -0.87
CA VAL A 9 -10.57 -6.03 -0.37
C VAL A 9 -10.84 -4.62 -0.93
N ASP A 10 -11.20 -4.51 -2.21
CA ASP A 10 -11.60 -3.23 -2.82
C ASP A 10 -12.83 -2.63 -2.15
N THR A 11 -13.83 -3.46 -1.83
CA THR A 11 -15.02 -3.02 -1.09
C THR A 11 -14.67 -2.45 0.30
N TYR A 12 -13.72 -3.09 0.99
CA TYR A 12 -13.23 -2.57 2.27
C TYR A 12 -12.51 -1.23 2.10
N LEU A 13 -11.63 -1.10 1.10
CA LEU A 13 -10.90 0.15 0.83
C LEU A 13 -11.84 1.29 0.43
N ARG A 14 -12.83 1.05 -0.44
CA ARG A 14 -13.85 2.03 -0.83
C ARG A 14 -14.74 2.49 0.33
N SER A 15 -14.90 1.66 1.36
CA SER A 15 -15.60 2.02 2.59
C SER A 15 -14.67 2.58 3.69
N ASN A 16 -13.40 2.83 3.34
CA ASN A 16 -12.35 3.30 4.24
C ASN A 16 -12.16 2.40 5.48
N ASN A 17 -12.38 1.10 5.32
CA ASN A 17 -12.30 0.08 6.37
C ASN A 17 -11.05 -0.81 6.15
N VAL A 18 -9.88 -0.18 6.23
CA VAL A 18 -8.57 -0.83 6.02
C VAL A 18 -8.35 -1.95 7.03
N ASP A 19 -8.64 -1.71 8.32
CA ASP A 19 -8.49 -2.72 9.38
C ASP A 19 -9.43 -3.92 9.18
N GLY A 20 -10.62 -3.69 8.62
CA GLY A 20 -11.53 -4.78 8.25
C GLY A 20 -10.97 -5.66 7.13
N ALA A 21 -10.33 -5.07 6.12
CA ALA A 21 -9.64 -5.82 5.08
C ALA A 21 -8.50 -6.67 5.67
N ALA A 22 -7.68 -6.07 6.54
CA ALA A 22 -6.60 -6.75 7.22
C ALA A 22 -7.13 -7.95 8.02
N ALA A 23 -8.10 -7.74 8.90
CA ALA A 23 -8.66 -8.80 9.74
C ALA A 23 -9.26 -9.97 8.93
N ASP A 24 -9.93 -9.70 7.80
CA ASP A 24 -10.45 -10.77 6.92
C ASP A 24 -9.32 -11.57 6.27
N LEU A 25 -8.28 -10.89 5.75
CA LEU A 25 -7.12 -11.53 5.11
C LEU A 25 -6.30 -12.34 6.12
N GLU A 26 -6.03 -11.80 7.31
CA GLU A 26 -5.33 -12.53 8.38
C GLU A 26 -6.10 -13.79 8.79
N SER A 27 -7.43 -13.69 8.95
CA SER A 27 -8.28 -14.83 9.28
C SER A 27 -8.19 -15.93 8.21
N ARG A 28 -8.21 -15.55 6.93
CA ARG A 28 -8.06 -16.48 5.80
C ARG A 28 -6.68 -17.13 5.78
N LEU A 29 -5.63 -16.36 6.05
CA LEU A 29 -4.25 -16.85 6.06
C LEU A 29 -4.05 -17.86 7.19
N ARG A 30 -4.51 -17.54 8.41
CA ARG A 30 -4.50 -18.47 9.56
C ARG A 30 -5.30 -19.75 9.28
N ALA A 31 -6.39 -19.66 8.52
CA ALA A 31 -7.21 -20.81 8.15
C ALA A 31 -6.65 -21.67 7.01
N ALA A 32 -5.65 -21.21 6.27
CA ALA A 32 -5.13 -21.91 5.08
C ALA A 32 -4.29 -23.16 5.41
N ALA A 33 -3.95 -23.40 6.69
CA ALA A 33 -3.13 -24.54 7.13
C ALA A 33 -1.82 -24.68 6.33
N THR A 34 -1.19 -23.55 6.03
CA THR A 34 0.06 -23.40 5.28
C THR A 34 1.25 -23.31 6.23
N ASP A 35 2.44 -23.73 5.79
CA ASP A 35 3.72 -23.47 6.45
C ASP A 35 4.42 -22.20 5.92
N ARG A 36 3.85 -21.59 4.86
CA ARG A 36 4.32 -20.36 4.21
C ARG A 36 3.42 -19.17 4.51
N PHE A 37 4.02 -17.98 4.56
CA PHE A 37 3.38 -16.70 4.86
C PHE A 37 2.73 -16.63 6.24
N VAL A 38 3.00 -17.58 7.14
CA VAL A 38 2.27 -17.73 8.41
C VAL A 38 2.43 -16.50 9.30
N SER A 39 3.64 -15.95 9.37
CA SER A 39 3.92 -14.80 10.24
C SER A 39 3.25 -13.51 9.77
N LEU A 40 2.93 -13.37 8.47
CA LEU A 40 2.29 -12.18 7.92
C LEU A 40 0.91 -11.89 8.56
N ALA A 41 0.23 -12.91 9.07
CA ALA A 41 -1.05 -12.72 9.76
C ALA A 41 -0.93 -11.84 11.02
N ASP A 42 0.25 -11.79 11.64
CA ASP A 42 0.50 -11.03 12.87
C ASP A 42 1.53 -9.90 12.68
N SER A 43 2.36 -10.00 11.63
CA SER A 43 3.40 -9.02 11.31
C SER A 43 2.86 -7.78 10.59
N HIS A 44 3.56 -6.66 10.79
CA HIS A 44 3.26 -5.35 10.24
C HIS A 44 4.56 -4.64 9.84
N PHE A 45 4.47 -3.61 9.00
CA PHE A 45 5.59 -2.71 8.80
C PHE A 45 5.95 -2.02 10.12
N THR A 46 7.24 -1.89 10.38
CA THR A 46 7.80 -1.34 11.63
C THR A 46 8.36 0.07 11.46
N ASN A 47 8.24 0.64 10.26
CA ASN A 47 8.59 2.02 9.99
C ASN A 47 7.90 2.96 10.99
N SER A 48 8.65 3.93 11.50
CA SER A 48 8.13 4.96 12.40
C SER A 48 7.10 5.83 11.66
N PRO A 49 5.82 5.87 12.11
CA PRO A 49 4.81 6.70 11.46
C PRO A 49 5.19 8.20 11.45
N LEU A 50 5.94 8.67 12.45
CA LEU A 50 6.44 10.06 12.46
C LEU A 50 7.51 10.32 11.39
N ASP A 51 8.38 9.35 11.11
CA ASP A 51 9.42 9.50 10.09
C ASP A 51 8.80 9.44 8.69
N VAL A 52 7.81 8.56 8.47
CA VAL A 52 7.01 8.53 7.23
C VAL A 52 6.26 9.85 7.05
N LEU A 53 5.63 10.39 8.10
CA LEU A 53 4.94 11.69 8.04
C LEU A 53 5.92 12.82 7.70
N SER A 54 7.11 12.81 8.31
CA SER A 54 8.16 13.78 8.01
C SER A 54 8.61 13.71 6.55
N HIS A 55 8.75 12.49 6.02
CA HIS A 55 9.11 12.25 4.63
C HIS A 55 8.06 12.83 3.67
N ILE A 56 6.78 12.48 3.86
CA ILE A 56 5.67 12.96 3.03
C ILE A 56 5.58 14.49 3.08
N ASN A 57 5.69 15.09 4.27
CA ASN A 57 5.64 16.55 4.41
C ASN A 57 6.80 17.27 3.70
N LYS A 58 8.02 16.70 3.75
CA LYS A 58 9.17 17.24 3.01
C LYS A 58 8.93 17.18 1.50
N PHE A 59 8.42 16.05 1.01
CA PHE A 59 8.07 15.86 -0.40
C PHE A 59 7.04 16.87 -0.87
N VAL A 60 5.90 16.98 -0.16
CA VAL A 60 4.82 17.92 -0.47
C VAL A 60 5.33 19.35 -0.47
N THR A 61 6.07 19.74 0.58
CA THR A 61 6.64 21.09 0.70
C THR A 61 7.57 21.42 -0.46
N ALA A 62 8.44 20.47 -0.87
CA ALA A 62 9.34 20.66 -2.00
C ALA A 62 8.57 20.85 -3.32
N CYS A 63 7.53 20.05 -3.56
CA CYS A 63 6.70 20.16 -4.75
C CYS A 63 5.90 21.48 -4.79
N GLN A 64 5.40 21.94 -3.65
CA GLN A 64 4.62 23.18 -3.53
C GLN A 64 5.41 24.45 -3.89
N PHE A 65 6.73 24.41 -3.80
CA PHE A 65 7.55 25.52 -4.31
C PHE A 65 7.60 25.58 -5.84
N THR A 66 7.19 24.52 -6.53
CA THR A 66 7.30 24.39 -7.99
C THR A 66 5.93 24.44 -8.67
N PHE A 67 4.90 23.84 -8.08
CA PHE A 67 3.53 23.80 -8.62
C PHE A 67 2.46 23.65 -7.53
N ASP A 68 1.21 23.89 -7.89
CA ASP A 68 0.05 23.74 -7.01
C ASP A 68 -0.29 22.25 -6.82
N VAL A 69 0.21 21.64 -5.75
CA VAL A 69 -0.03 20.23 -5.44
C VAL A 69 -1.48 20.03 -5.02
N ARG A 70 -2.23 19.22 -5.77
CA ARG A 70 -3.62 18.86 -5.51
C ARG A 70 -3.79 17.48 -4.91
N ALA A 71 -2.87 16.56 -5.13
CA ALA A 71 -2.86 15.24 -4.49
C ALA A 71 -1.45 14.65 -4.45
N VAL A 72 -1.28 13.68 -3.55
CA VAL A 72 -0.11 12.80 -3.48
C VAL A 72 -0.53 11.35 -3.62
N TYR A 73 0.27 10.58 -4.34
CA TYR A 73 0.15 9.12 -4.43
C TYR A 73 1.44 8.48 -3.93
N LEU A 74 1.33 7.48 -3.08
CA LEU A 74 2.42 6.64 -2.61
C LEU A 74 2.25 5.24 -3.18
N GLU A 75 3.23 4.78 -3.94
CA GLU A 75 3.20 3.45 -4.59
C GLU A 75 4.29 2.57 -4.00
N MET A 76 3.90 1.47 -3.37
CA MET A 76 4.86 0.41 -3.04
C MET A 76 5.32 -0.28 -4.33
N ASN A 77 6.60 -0.62 -4.43
CA ASN A 77 7.14 -1.31 -5.60
C ASN A 77 6.46 -2.67 -5.87
N GLY A 78 6.75 -3.30 -7.03
CA GLY A 78 6.32 -4.67 -7.36
C GLY A 78 6.95 -5.70 -6.44
N PHE A 79 6.47 -5.76 -5.20
CA PHE A 79 7.14 -6.35 -4.04
C PHE A 79 7.14 -7.89 -4.06
N ASP A 80 6.18 -8.48 -4.74
CA ASP A 80 6.02 -9.93 -4.85
C ASP A 80 7.02 -10.58 -5.83
N ILE A 81 7.60 -9.78 -6.72
CA ILE A 81 8.73 -10.15 -7.59
C ILE A 81 10.06 -9.52 -7.15
N ASN A 82 10.02 -8.33 -6.52
CA ASN A 82 11.19 -7.61 -6.01
C ASN A 82 11.33 -7.81 -4.49
N TYR A 83 11.55 -9.05 -4.07
CA TYR A 83 11.60 -9.42 -2.65
C TYR A 83 12.85 -8.96 -1.90
N ASP A 84 13.93 -8.54 -2.57
CA ASP A 84 15.18 -8.15 -1.88
C ASP A 84 15.07 -6.85 -1.08
N ARG A 85 14.20 -5.93 -1.53
CA ARG A 85 13.95 -4.65 -0.87
C ARG A 85 12.56 -4.15 -1.22
N TRP A 86 11.76 -3.92 -0.20
CA TRP A 86 10.47 -3.26 -0.33
C TRP A 86 10.62 -1.78 -0.02
N TYR A 87 9.95 -0.95 -0.81
CA TYR A 87 9.97 0.50 -0.65
C TYR A 87 8.72 1.11 -1.28
N PHE A 88 8.48 2.39 -1.03
CA PHE A 88 7.50 3.17 -1.80
C PHE A 88 8.13 4.41 -2.45
N ASP A 89 7.58 4.76 -3.62
CA ASP A 89 7.83 6.00 -4.33
C ASP A 89 6.74 7.03 -4.00
N SER A 90 7.05 8.32 -4.18
CA SER A 90 6.14 9.43 -3.92
C SER A 90 5.90 10.24 -5.18
N PHE A 91 4.63 10.42 -5.54
CA PHE A 91 4.20 11.16 -6.73
C PHE A 91 3.27 12.30 -6.32
N ALA A 92 3.45 13.49 -6.92
CA ALA A 92 2.58 14.64 -6.69
C ALA A 92 1.95 15.12 -8.00
N TYR A 93 0.71 15.56 -7.89
CA TYR A 93 -0.15 15.87 -9.03
C TYR A 93 -0.74 17.27 -8.90
N THR A 94 -0.95 17.95 -10.03
CA THR A 94 -1.71 19.20 -10.14
C THR A 94 -3.20 18.97 -10.31
N GLU A 95 -3.63 17.71 -10.43
CA GLU A 95 -5.03 17.30 -10.59
C GLU A 95 -5.41 16.28 -9.53
N TYR A 96 -6.72 16.20 -9.22
CA TYR A 96 -7.29 15.20 -8.34
C TYR A 96 -8.77 15.03 -8.67
N SER A 97 -9.19 13.77 -8.80
CA SER A 97 -10.60 13.38 -8.92
C SER A 97 -11.03 12.62 -7.67
N ASP A 98 -12.15 13.05 -7.07
CA ASP A 98 -12.79 12.35 -5.96
C ASP A 98 -13.66 11.17 -6.42
N GLU A 99 -13.90 11.05 -7.73
CA GLU A 99 -14.56 9.89 -8.34
C GLU A 99 -13.63 8.65 -8.25
N PRO A 100 -14.06 7.57 -7.57
CA PRO A 100 -13.19 6.43 -7.29
C PRO A 100 -12.64 5.70 -8.52
N ASP A 101 -13.39 5.74 -9.63
CA ASP A 101 -13.08 5.03 -10.86
C ASP A 101 -12.40 5.92 -11.91
N ASP A 102 -12.22 7.21 -11.61
CA ASP A 102 -11.47 8.16 -12.43
C ASP A 102 -10.01 8.20 -11.97
N LEU A 103 -9.20 7.33 -12.57
CA LEU A 103 -7.79 7.12 -12.25
C LEU A 103 -6.84 7.61 -13.36
N ASP A 104 -7.37 8.13 -14.46
CA ASP A 104 -6.57 8.53 -15.62
C ASP A 104 -5.51 9.58 -15.26
N TRP A 105 -5.85 10.48 -14.32
CA TRP A 105 -4.94 11.51 -13.80
C TRP A 105 -3.70 10.94 -13.09
N LEU A 106 -3.73 9.70 -12.60
CA LEU A 106 -2.56 9.06 -11.97
C LEU A 106 -1.42 8.78 -12.95
N CYS A 107 -1.70 8.75 -14.26
CA CYS A 107 -0.72 8.46 -15.30
C CYS A 107 0.27 9.60 -15.58
N GLU A 108 -0.04 10.83 -15.14
CA GLU A 108 0.77 12.02 -15.45
C GLU A 108 1.13 12.78 -14.16
N TRP A 109 2.14 12.30 -13.42
CA TRP A 109 2.64 13.01 -12.25
C TRP A 109 3.54 14.20 -12.62
N ASN A 110 3.58 15.20 -11.73
CA ASN A 110 4.31 16.46 -11.95
C ASN A 110 5.59 16.58 -11.09
N SER A 111 5.74 15.75 -10.06
CA SER A 111 6.92 15.75 -9.22
C SER A 111 8.16 15.23 -9.96
N PRO A 112 9.36 15.72 -9.61
CA PRO A 112 10.59 15.02 -9.96
C PRO A 112 10.71 13.71 -9.16
N ASP A 113 11.72 12.90 -9.50
CA ASP A 113 12.13 11.77 -8.67
C ASP A 113 12.40 12.24 -7.23
N TRP A 114 12.02 11.40 -6.27
CA TRP A 114 12.20 11.65 -4.84
C TRP A 114 12.87 10.46 -4.16
N ASP A 115 13.46 10.69 -3.00
CA ASP A 115 14.12 9.61 -2.25
C ASP A 115 13.10 8.54 -1.85
N GLN A 116 13.45 7.28 -2.09
CA GLN A 116 12.63 6.14 -1.72
C GLN A 116 12.69 5.85 -0.22
N VAL A 117 11.57 5.45 0.37
CA VAL A 117 11.52 4.98 1.75
C VAL A 117 11.49 3.46 1.75
N THR A 118 12.55 2.83 2.30
CA THR A 118 12.57 1.39 2.53
C THR A 118 11.55 1.02 3.60
N LEU A 119 10.79 -0.04 3.34
CA LEU A 119 9.80 -0.60 4.25
C LEU A 119 10.43 -1.78 5.01
N ASP A 120 10.31 -1.77 6.34
CA ASP A 120 10.97 -2.71 7.25
C ASP A 120 9.94 -3.50 8.09
N GLY A 121 10.30 -4.69 8.57
CA GLY A 121 9.53 -5.49 9.52
C GLY A 121 8.75 -6.67 8.92
N LEU A 122 8.77 -6.83 7.60
CA LEU A 122 8.16 -7.95 6.89
C LEU A 122 9.20 -8.84 6.16
N GLU A 123 10.45 -8.86 6.64
CA GLU A 123 11.56 -9.58 6.00
C GLU A 123 11.33 -11.09 5.90
N GLU A 124 10.64 -11.70 6.87
CA GLU A 124 10.27 -13.11 6.78
C GLU A 124 9.29 -13.36 5.62
N THR A 125 8.36 -12.43 5.40
CA THR A 125 7.43 -12.48 4.25
C THR A 125 8.18 -12.29 2.94
N GLN A 126 9.20 -11.41 2.90
CA GLN A 126 10.08 -11.26 1.74
C GLN A 126 10.75 -12.59 1.36
N GLU A 127 11.23 -13.35 2.35
CA GLU A 127 11.82 -14.67 2.10
C GLU A 127 10.82 -15.71 1.58
N ASP A 128 9.54 -15.63 1.96
CA ASP A 128 8.50 -16.48 1.38
C ASP A 128 8.20 -16.11 -0.08
N PHE A 129 8.19 -14.82 -0.43
CA PHE A 129 8.09 -14.40 -1.84
C PHE A 129 9.33 -14.82 -2.64
N ARG A 130 10.54 -14.66 -2.08
CA ARG A 130 11.79 -15.18 -2.67
C ARG A 130 11.67 -16.67 -2.96
N TRP A 131 11.27 -17.46 -1.97
CA TRP A 131 11.07 -18.90 -2.11
C TRP A 131 10.08 -19.20 -3.24
N TYR A 132 8.92 -18.52 -3.26
CA TYR A 132 7.88 -18.73 -4.27
C TYR A 132 8.39 -18.49 -5.69
N MET A 133 9.13 -17.39 -5.88
CA MET A 133 9.65 -16.97 -7.18
C MET A 133 10.85 -17.82 -7.63
N GLU A 134 11.88 -17.98 -6.80
CA GLU A 134 13.10 -18.70 -7.16
C GLU A 134 12.87 -20.21 -7.36
N ASN A 135 11.95 -20.81 -6.60
CA ASN A 135 11.60 -22.23 -6.75
C ASN A 135 10.49 -22.47 -7.79
N LYS A 136 10.07 -21.41 -8.48
CA LYS A 136 9.05 -21.45 -9.54
C LYS A 136 7.77 -22.14 -9.10
N ILE A 137 7.33 -21.83 -7.88
CA ILE A 137 6.15 -22.45 -7.28
C ILE A 137 4.90 -22.16 -8.12
N TYR A 138 4.85 -20.98 -8.76
CA TYR A 138 3.83 -20.59 -9.73
C TYR A 138 3.68 -21.56 -10.93
N GLU A 139 4.74 -22.24 -11.37
CA GLU A 139 4.65 -23.23 -12.47
C GLU A 139 3.91 -24.50 -12.01
N LYS A 140 3.95 -24.79 -10.71
CA LYS A 140 3.32 -25.96 -10.08
C LYS A 140 1.88 -25.70 -9.65
N LYS A 141 1.44 -24.44 -9.62
CA LYS A 141 0.10 -24.02 -9.18
C LYS A 141 -0.26 -24.51 -7.77
N THR A 142 0.73 -24.48 -6.89
CA THR A 142 0.59 -24.83 -5.47
C THR A 142 0.86 -23.58 -4.67
N HIS A 143 0.17 -23.37 -3.54
CA HIS A 143 0.30 -22.17 -2.72
C HIS A 143 -0.19 -20.86 -3.37
N ASP A 144 -0.83 -20.93 -4.56
CA ASP A 144 -1.33 -19.74 -5.28
C ASP A 144 -2.33 -18.95 -4.42
N LYS A 145 -3.18 -19.63 -3.65
CA LYS A 145 -4.19 -19.00 -2.79
C LYS A 145 -3.54 -18.30 -1.60
N GLU A 146 -2.56 -18.93 -0.99
CA GLU A 146 -1.77 -18.40 0.11
C GLU A 146 -0.98 -17.18 -0.35
N LYS A 147 -0.34 -17.27 -1.52
CA LYS A 147 0.35 -16.15 -2.18
C LYS A 147 -0.62 -15.01 -2.47
N GLU A 148 -1.80 -15.29 -3.01
CA GLU A 148 -2.82 -14.27 -3.29
C GLU A 148 -3.25 -13.53 -2.01
N ILE A 149 -3.54 -14.27 -0.94
CA ILE A 149 -3.88 -13.67 0.37
C ILE A 149 -2.71 -12.84 0.88
N ALA A 150 -1.48 -13.36 0.80
CA ALA A 150 -0.29 -12.66 1.27
C ALA A 150 0.00 -11.39 0.48
N THR A 151 -0.12 -11.43 -0.85
CA THR A 151 0.01 -10.28 -1.74
C THR A 151 -0.99 -9.18 -1.36
N LEU A 152 -2.26 -9.52 -1.16
CA LEU A 152 -3.25 -8.52 -0.73
C LEU A 152 -2.98 -8.01 0.68
N LEU A 153 -2.55 -8.87 1.60
CA LEU A 153 -2.29 -8.48 2.98
C LEU A 153 -1.07 -7.55 3.10
N VAL A 154 0.01 -7.78 2.32
CA VAL A 154 1.15 -6.85 2.28
C VAL A 154 0.72 -5.46 1.78
N MET A 155 -0.06 -5.38 0.69
CA MET A 155 -0.60 -4.11 0.21
C MET A 155 -1.45 -3.43 1.29
N ILE A 156 -2.32 -4.17 1.99
CA ILE A 156 -3.12 -3.62 3.09
C ILE A 156 -2.25 -3.18 4.27
N ARG A 157 -1.18 -3.90 4.62
CA ARG A 157 -0.22 -3.44 5.65
C ARG A 157 0.44 -2.13 5.27
N PHE A 158 0.74 -1.92 3.99
CA PHE A 158 1.26 -0.65 3.52
C PHE A 158 0.23 0.47 3.70
N VAL A 159 -1.02 0.24 3.30
CA VAL A 159 -2.11 1.20 3.50
C VAL A 159 -2.35 1.49 5.00
N GLN A 160 -2.25 0.49 5.88
CA GLN A 160 -2.34 0.68 7.34
C GLN A 160 -1.19 1.53 7.90
N LEU A 161 0.04 1.34 7.39
CA LEU A 161 1.18 2.20 7.75
C LEU A 161 0.88 3.67 7.40
N ILE A 162 0.36 3.93 6.20
CA ILE A 162 -0.02 5.28 5.77
C ILE A 162 -1.17 5.83 6.61
N GLN A 163 -2.17 5.02 6.95
CA GLN A 163 -3.24 5.43 7.86
C GLN A 163 -2.69 5.84 9.23
N SER A 164 -1.84 5.00 9.83
CA SER A 164 -1.22 5.27 11.14
C SER A 164 -0.32 6.52 11.12
N THR A 165 0.31 6.80 9.99
CA THR A 165 1.11 8.00 9.73
C THR A 165 0.26 9.26 9.83
N LEU A 166 -0.98 9.22 9.34
CA LEU A 166 -1.93 10.33 9.41
C LEU A 166 -2.65 10.42 10.77
N ASP A 167 -2.67 9.34 11.55
CA ASP A 167 -3.22 9.35 12.91
C ASP A 167 -2.27 9.99 13.92
N VAL A 168 -0.94 9.90 13.71
CA VAL A 168 0.05 10.53 14.60
C VAL A 168 0.26 12.02 14.34
N GLY A 169 -0.26 12.55 13.23
CA GLY A 169 -0.16 13.97 12.89
C GLY A 169 -0.76 14.30 11.53
N SER A 170 -0.89 15.60 11.24
CA SER A 170 -1.47 16.06 9.98
C SER A 170 -0.41 16.37 8.93
N LEU A 171 -0.77 16.21 7.67
CA LEU A 171 -0.01 16.81 6.57
C LEU A 171 0.01 18.34 6.75
N GLN A 172 1.17 18.95 6.49
CA GLN A 172 1.35 20.40 6.55
C GLN A 172 0.46 21.13 5.54
N CYS A 173 0.16 20.47 4.42
CA CYS A 173 -0.89 20.88 3.51
C CYS A 173 -2.00 19.83 3.51
N PRO A 174 -3.26 20.22 3.77
CA PRO A 174 -4.38 19.29 3.76
C PRO A 174 -4.78 18.98 2.31
N ILE A 175 -4.01 18.09 1.66
CA ILE A 175 -4.30 17.53 0.33
C ILE A 175 -4.66 16.05 0.42
N PRO A 176 -5.50 15.52 -0.49
CA PRO A 176 -5.71 14.10 -0.66
C PRO A 176 -4.40 13.31 -0.79
N LEU A 177 -4.35 12.17 -0.11
CA LEU A 177 -3.26 11.21 -0.21
C LEU A 177 -3.83 9.84 -0.57
N LEU A 178 -3.25 9.22 -1.61
CA LEU A 178 -3.56 7.86 -2.03
C LEU A 178 -2.37 6.95 -1.74
N ALA A 179 -2.64 5.69 -1.42
CA ALA A 179 -1.62 4.66 -1.24
C ALA A 179 -2.07 3.33 -1.87
N THR A 180 -1.17 2.69 -2.63
CA THR A 180 -1.32 1.30 -3.08
C THR A 180 0.03 0.68 -3.42
N ALA A 181 0.03 -0.53 -3.98
CA ALA A 181 1.21 -1.18 -4.52
C ALA A 181 1.16 -1.28 -6.04
N HIS A 182 2.32 -1.47 -6.67
CA HIS A 182 2.45 -1.64 -8.11
C HIS A 182 1.59 -2.81 -8.63
N ASP A 183 0.95 -2.59 -9.78
CA ASP A 183 -0.02 -3.50 -10.43
C ASP A 183 -1.37 -3.66 -9.69
N PHE A 184 -1.71 -2.76 -8.75
CA PHE A 184 -3.03 -2.73 -8.09
C PHE A 184 -3.86 -1.52 -8.54
N ASP A 185 -5.15 -1.78 -8.83
CA ASP A 185 -6.14 -0.73 -9.13
C ASP A 185 -7.04 -0.40 -7.93
N MET A 186 -6.56 -0.67 -6.72
CA MET A 186 -7.30 -0.51 -5.47
C MET A 186 -6.51 0.37 -4.51
N PHE A 187 -7.14 1.39 -3.94
CA PHE A 187 -6.41 2.46 -3.25
C PHE A 187 -6.93 2.69 -1.83
N GLY A 188 -6.02 2.83 -0.88
CA GLY A 188 -6.30 3.56 0.35
C GLY A 188 -6.41 5.05 0.03
N ARG A 189 -7.57 5.66 0.27
CA ARG A 189 -7.83 7.08 -0.01
C ARG A 189 -8.00 7.87 1.28
N PHE A 190 -7.07 8.78 1.54
CA PHE A 190 -7.06 9.62 2.73
C PHE A 190 -7.31 11.07 2.33
N VAL A 191 -8.59 11.46 2.36
CA VAL A 191 -9.00 12.83 2.05
C VAL A 191 -9.04 13.63 3.36
N PRO A 192 -8.31 14.75 3.47
CA PRO A 192 -8.45 15.66 4.60
C PRO A 192 -9.91 16.05 4.75
N LYS A 193 -10.44 15.95 5.98
CA LYS A 193 -11.75 16.55 6.25
C LYS A 193 -11.59 18.04 6.02
N ASN A 194 -12.33 18.61 5.06
CA ASN A 194 -12.36 20.04 4.82
C ASN A 194 -12.42 20.75 6.17
N ALA A 195 -11.42 21.60 6.47
CA ALA A 195 -11.56 22.60 7.51
C ALA A 195 -12.73 23.48 7.04
N GLY A 196 -13.92 23.19 7.56
CA GLY A 196 -15.12 24.00 7.31
C GLY A 196 -14.93 25.43 7.78
#